data_AF-A0A4Q4T1Y5-F1
#
_entry.id   AF-A0A4Q4T1Y5-F1
#
_cell.length_a   1.000
_cell.length_b   1.000
_cell.length_c   1.000
_cell.angle_alpha   90.00
_cell.angle_beta   90.00
_cell.angle_gamma   90.00
#
_symmetry.space_group_name_H-M   'P 1'
#
loop_
_entity.id
_entity.type
_entity.pdbx_description
1 polymer ?
#
loop_
_entity_poly.entity_id
_entity_poly.type
_entity_poly.pdbx_seq_one_letter_code
_entity_poly.pdbx_strand_id
1 'polypeptide(L)'
;MNIDTLDPAILAGQFDTLQDTASGWSTGLKVDVEVNGEEKEYFLKVVQQERFVEMSRAEYEGQKALATYIPDNERGKDSELEEVAEHFIQKVIPRLLRPLQTGGRIIKPTLCHGDLWDGNIQIDVETKQPILFDSCCFYGHNEMDLQCMGDPRYALSMEFIDMYKNEVGASEPQEDFYDRHDLYAIRNNICTAGMWPQWAPLLQTAKQAMRRLLAKHPQGLDGFQAE
;
A
#
# COMPACT_ATOMS: atom_id res chain seq x y z
N MET A 1 -0.43 17.86 -5.47
CA MET A 1 -0.15 16.46 -5.84
C MET A 1 -1.14 16.04 -6.92
N ASN A 2 -0.68 15.76 -8.15
CA ASN A 2 -1.55 15.38 -9.26
C ASN A 2 -2.01 13.92 -9.08
N ILE A 3 -3.25 13.72 -8.63
CA ILE A 3 -3.84 12.41 -8.31
C ILE A 3 -4.02 11.53 -9.56
N ASP A 4 -4.01 12.10 -10.77
CA ASP A 4 -4.09 11.34 -12.02
C ASP A 4 -2.83 10.47 -12.28
N THR A 5 -1.80 10.62 -11.44
CA THR A 5 -0.53 9.85 -11.51
C THR A 5 -0.43 8.72 -10.48
N LEU A 6 -1.38 8.59 -9.56
CA LEU A 6 -1.42 7.46 -8.63
C LEU A 6 -1.82 6.20 -9.41
N ASP A 7 -0.87 5.27 -9.51
CA ASP A 7 -1.12 3.99 -10.15
C ASP A 7 -2.24 3.24 -9.43
N PRO A 8 -3.29 2.77 -10.15
CA PRO A 8 -4.33 1.93 -9.59
C PRO A 8 -3.78 0.70 -8.85
N ALA A 9 -2.56 0.27 -9.14
CA ALA A 9 -2.01 -0.91 -8.51
C ALA A 9 -1.49 -0.70 -7.08
N ILE A 10 -1.37 0.53 -6.56
CA ILE A 10 -1.22 0.76 -5.09
C ILE A 10 -2.53 0.61 -4.34
N LEU A 11 -3.64 0.65 -5.07
CA LEU A 11 -4.98 0.41 -4.56
C LEU A 11 -5.66 -0.59 -5.49
N ALA A 12 -5.18 -1.83 -5.49
CA ALA A 12 -5.85 -2.98 -6.10
C ALA A 12 -6.45 -2.72 -7.51
N GLY A 13 -5.64 -2.88 -8.56
CA GLY A 13 -6.09 -3.17 -9.93
C GLY A 13 -6.72 -2.02 -10.73
N GLN A 14 -6.14 -1.70 -11.89
CA GLN A 14 -6.73 -0.87 -12.95
C GLN A 14 -8.18 -1.26 -13.24
N PHE A 15 -9.08 -0.30 -13.51
CA PHE A 15 -9.93 -0.27 -14.71
C PHE A 15 -10.54 1.13 -14.95
N ASP A 16 -10.74 1.43 -16.23
CA ASP A 16 -11.34 2.64 -16.79
C ASP A 16 -12.69 3.00 -16.14
N THR A 17 -12.92 4.31 -16.05
CA THR A 17 -14.13 4.98 -15.54
C THR A 17 -14.45 4.72 -14.07
N LEU A 18 -14.22 5.76 -13.26
CA LEU A 18 -14.65 5.94 -11.87
C LEU A 18 -16.06 5.37 -11.60
N GLN A 19 -16.15 4.13 -11.11
CA GLN A 19 -17.38 3.68 -10.44
C GLN A 19 -17.25 2.55 -9.40
N ASP A 20 -16.15 1.79 -9.30
CA ASP A 20 -16.05 0.73 -8.29
C ASP A 20 -14.65 0.68 -7.63
N THR A 21 -14.52 1.32 -6.47
CA THR A 21 -13.44 1.09 -5.51
C THR A 21 -13.72 -0.22 -4.76
N ALA A 22 -12.69 -1.06 -4.57
CA ALA A 22 -12.76 -2.47 -4.16
C ALA A 22 -13.20 -2.76 -2.69
N SER A 23 -14.11 -1.96 -2.16
CA SER A 23 -15.01 -2.37 -1.08
C SER A 23 -16.49 -2.28 -1.48
N GLY A 24 -16.79 -1.66 -2.62
CA GLY A 24 -18.14 -1.33 -3.09
C GLY A 24 -18.94 -0.46 -2.13
N TRP A 25 -18.32 0.09 -1.08
CA TRP A 25 -19.04 0.82 -0.04
C TRP A 25 -18.97 2.34 -0.18
N SER A 26 -17.91 2.91 -0.75
CA SER A 26 -17.87 4.35 -1.06
C SER A 26 -16.96 4.76 -2.23
N THR A 27 -17.39 5.76 -2.99
CA THR A 27 -16.62 6.45 -4.04
C THR A 27 -15.89 7.66 -3.45
N GLY A 28 -14.56 7.70 -3.54
CA GLY A 28 -13.76 8.86 -3.12
C GLY A 28 -13.66 9.92 -4.22
N LEU A 29 -13.81 11.19 -3.87
CA LEU A 29 -13.66 12.36 -4.75
C LEU A 29 -12.80 13.40 -4.03
N LYS A 30 -11.87 14.03 -4.75
CA LYS A 30 -11.20 15.26 -4.28
C LYS A 30 -11.95 16.46 -4.85
N VAL A 31 -12.22 17.45 -4.00
CA VAL A 31 -12.86 18.70 -4.39
C VAL A 31 -11.97 19.85 -3.96
N ASP A 32 -11.47 20.59 -4.93
CA ASP A 32 -10.72 21.82 -4.71
C ASP A 32 -11.70 23.00 -4.73
N VAL A 33 -11.70 23.81 -3.68
CA VAL A 33 -12.68 24.89 -3.47
C VAL A 33 -11.96 26.13 -2.99
N GLU A 34 -12.21 27.26 -3.63
CA GLU A 34 -11.76 28.56 -3.12
C GLU A 34 -12.79 29.10 -2.12
N VAL A 35 -12.38 29.34 -0.87
CA VAL A 35 -13.23 29.90 0.18
C VAL A 35 -12.53 31.14 0.75
N ASN A 36 -13.12 32.31 0.53
CA ASN A 36 -12.57 33.61 0.97
C ASN A 36 -11.16 33.91 0.42
N GLY A 37 -10.85 33.47 -0.81
CA GLY A 37 -9.53 33.68 -1.42
C GLY A 37 -8.46 32.68 -0.98
N GLU A 38 -8.82 31.68 -0.15
CA GLU A 38 -7.95 30.56 0.20
C GLU A 38 -8.41 29.30 -0.56
N GLU A 39 -7.49 28.65 -1.28
CA GLU A 39 -7.72 27.32 -1.81
C GLU A 39 -7.80 26.30 -0.67
N LYS A 40 -8.87 25.51 -0.66
CA LYS A 40 -9.12 24.43 0.29
C LYS A 40 -9.41 23.15 -0.47
N GLU A 41 -8.78 22.07 -0.02
CA GLU A 41 -8.99 20.75 -0.59
C GLU A 41 -9.88 19.93 0.35
N TYR A 42 -10.93 19.32 -0.19
CA TYR A 42 -11.82 18.42 0.53
C TYR A 42 -11.79 17.03 -0.09
N PHE A 43 -11.80 16.00 0.76
CA PHE A 43 -12.02 14.63 0.33
C PHE A 43 -13.46 14.24 0.65
N LEU A 44 -14.24 13.91 -0.38
CA LEU A 44 -15.61 13.46 -0.28
C LEU A 44 -15.68 11.96 -0.52
N LYS A 45 -16.21 11.21 0.45
CA LYS A 45 -16.59 9.80 0.25
C LYS A 45 -18.10 9.71 0.05
N VAL A 46 -18.52 9.25 -1.13
CA VAL A 46 -19.91 9.06 -1.51
C VAL A 46 -20.30 7.61 -1.32
N VAL A 47 -21.26 7.36 -0.45
CA VAL A 47 -21.72 6.01 -0.11
C VAL A 47 -23.07 5.79 -0.78
N GLN A 48 -23.16 4.76 -1.63
CA GLN A 48 -24.36 4.53 -2.44
C GLN A 48 -25.35 3.51 -1.83
N GLN A 49 -24.92 2.74 -0.82
CA GLN A 49 -25.76 1.70 -0.20
C GLN A 49 -26.04 2.04 1.27
N GLU A 50 -27.31 1.94 1.67
CA GLU A 50 -27.79 2.30 3.01
C GLU A 50 -27.08 1.54 4.14
N ARG A 51 -26.74 0.26 3.91
CA ARG A 51 -26.02 -0.58 4.88
C ARG A 51 -24.64 -0.05 5.31
N PHE A 52 -24.07 0.89 4.58
CA PHE A 52 -22.75 1.45 4.84
C PHE A 52 -22.79 2.84 5.50
N VAL A 53 -23.98 3.40 5.72
CA VAL A 53 -24.16 4.74 6.30
C VAL A 53 -23.60 4.80 7.73
N GLU A 54 -23.90 3.82 8.58
CA GLU A 54 -23.41 3.79 9.96
C GLU A 54 -21.88 3.62 10.04
N MET A 55 -21.31 2.84 9.14
CA MET A 55 -19.86 2.69 9.02
C MET A 55 -19.19 4.00 8.58
N SER A 56 -19.81 4.72 7.64
CA SER A 56 -19.34 6.03 7.18
C SER A 56 -19.43 7.08 8.28
N ARG A 57 -20.49 7.03 9.09
CA ARG A 57 -20.65 7.87 10.28
C ARG A 57 -19.56 7.57 11.31
N ALA A 58 -19.27 6.29 11.56
CA ALA A 58 -18.21 5.89 12.48
C ALA A 58 -16.83 6.36 12.01
N GLU A 59 -16.52 6.25 10.71
CA GLU A 59 -15.29 6.79 10.13
C GLU A 59 -15.22 8.32 10.26
N TYR A 60 -16.29 9.03 9.92
CA TYR A 60 -16.35 10.49 10.04
C TYR A 60 -16.12 10.97 11.48
N GLU A 61 -16.86 10.41 12.45
CA GLU A 61 -16.71 10.80 13.84
C GLU A 61 -15.33 10.40 14.40
N GLY A 62 -14.78 9.27 13.95
CA GLY A 62 -13.41 8.86 14.28
C GLY A 62 -12.34 9.82 13.75
N GLN A 63 -12.43 10.19 12.47
CA GLN A 63 -11.51 11.15 11.85
C GLN A 63 -11.66 12.56 12.44
N LYS A 64 -12.89 13.00 12.74
CA LYS A 64 -13.15 14.28 13.39
C LYS A 64 -12.60 14.32 14.82
N ALA A 65 -12.77 13.23 15.58
CA ALA A 65 -12.16 13.11 16.90
C ALA A 65 -10.63 13.16 16.79
N LEU A 66 -10.02 12.39 15.89
CA LEU A 66 -8.57 12.42 15.64
C LEU A 66 -8.08 13.82 15.26
N ALA A 67 -8.76 14.51 14.34
CA ALA A 67 -8.41 15.88 13.94
C ALA A 67 -8.59 16.91 15.08
N THR A 68 -9.50 16.66 16.03
CA THR A 68 -9.72 17.54 17.19
C THR A 68 -8.62 17.35 18.23
N TYR A 69 -8.21 16.11 18.48
CA TYR A 69 -7.24 15.78 19.53
C TYR A 69 -5.79 15.76 19.03
N ILE A 70 -5.58 15.59 17.73
CA ILE A 70 -4.28 15.49 17.06
C ILE A 70 -4.34 16.30 15.74
N PRO A 71 -4.54 17.64 15.82
CA PRO A 71 -4.70 18.49 14.63
C PRO A 71 -3.44 18.50 13.75
N ASP A 72 -2.29 18.44 14.39
CA ASP A 72 -1.02 18.13 13.77
C ASP A 72 -0.73 16.66 14.11
N ASN A 73 -1.03 15.75 13.19
CA ASN A 73 -0.65 14.33 13.28
C ASN A 73 0.72 14.24 13.97
N GLU A 74 0.87 13.50 15.09
CA GLU A 74 1.89 13.70 16.18
C GLU A 74 3.35 13.96 15.74
N ARG A 75 3.67 13.76 14.46
CA ARG A 75 4.99 13.85 13.83
C ARG A 75 5.22 15.09 12.99
N GLY A 76 4.21 15.94 12.79
CA GLY A 76 4.32 17.14 11.97
C GLY A 76 4.63 16.83 10.50
N LYS A 77 5.04 17.87 9.75
CA LYS A 77 5.37 17.78 8.33
C LYS A 77 6.79 17.25 8.12
N ASP A 78 6.95 16.12 7.42
CA ASP A 78 8.26 15.59 7.01
C ASP A 78 8.49 15.93 5.52
N SER A 79 9.05 17.12 5.25
CA SER A 79 9.28 17.60 3.87
C SER A 79 10.19 16.67 3.06
N GLU A 80 11.12 15.96 3.71
CA GLU A 80 12.00 15.00 3.05
C GLU A 80 11.21 13.78 2.57
N LEU A 81 10.27 13.29 3.40
CA LEU A 81 9.37 12.21 3.04
C LEU A 81 8.41 12.64 1.92
N GLU A 82 7.86 13.85 1.98
CA GLU A 82 6.98 14.37 0.93
C GLU A 82 7.69 14.42 -0.43
N GLU A 83 8.90 15.00 -0.47
CA GLU A 83 9.67 15.16 -1.71
C GLU A 83 10.02 13.80 -2.33
N VAL A 84 10.54 12.86 -1.54
CA VAL A 84 10.92 11.54 -2.07
C VAL A 84 9.70 10.68 -2.41
N ALA A 85 8.60 10.79 -1.65
CA ALA A 85 7.37 10.07 -1.93
C ALA A 85 6.72 10.56 -3.23
N GLU A 86 6.73 11.86 -3.53
CA GLU A 86 6.19 12.38 -4.78
C GLU A 86 6.88 11.74 -6.01
N HIS A 87 8.21 11.73 -6.03
CA HIS A 87 8.97 11.10 -7.11
C HIS A 87 8.76 9.58 -7.16
N PHE A 88 8.73 8.92 -6.00
CA PHE A 88 8.51 7.49 -5.88
C PHE A 88 7.14 7.07 -6.43
N ILE A 89 6.09 7.82 -6.08
CA ILE A 89 4.72 7.63 -6.59
C ILE A 89 4.64 7.84 -8.09
N GLN A 90 5.27 8.87 -8.62
CA GLN A 90 5.17 9.16 -10.05
C GLN A 90 6.00 8.20 -10.91
N LYS A 91 7.12 7.68 -10.41
CA LYS A 91 8.07 6.90 -11.22
C LYS A 91 8.09 5.42 -10.90
N VAL A 92 8.39 5.07 -9.65
CA VAL A 92 8.70 3.70 -9.26
C VAL A 92 7.42 2.86 -9.22
N ILE A 93 6.38 3.42 -8.65
CA ILE A 93 5.12 2.70 -8.44
C ILE A 93 4.50 2.25 -9.77
N PRO A 94 4.27 3.14 -10.76
CA PRO A 94 3.85 2.73 -12.09
C PRO A 94 4.80 1.74 -12.74
N ARG A 95 6.12 1.95 -12.60
CA ARG A 95 7.14 1.07 -13.17
C ARG A 95 7.04 -0.35 -12.63
N LEU A 96 6.80 -0.54 -11.34
CA LEU A 96 6.77 -1.87 -10.74
C LEU A 96 5.43 -2.58 -10.90
N LEU A 97 4.35 -1.81 -11.05
CA LEU A 97 3.01 -2.38 -10.98
C LEU A 97 2.24 -2.42 -12.30
N ARG A 98 2.38 -1.44 -13.21
CA ARG A 98 1.72 -1.53 -14.53
C ARG A 98 2.18 -2.72 -15.36
N PRO A 99 3.46 -3.12 -15.35
CA PRO A 99 3.89 -4.32 -16.05
C PRO A 99 3.05 -5.56 -15.69
N LEU A 100 2.65 -5.72 -14.42
CA LEU A 100 1.85 -6.87 -13.98
C LEU A 100 0.54 -7.08 -14.78
N GLN A 101 0.00 -6.01 -15.40
CA GLN A 101 -1.26 -6.04 -16.15
C GLN A 101 -1.13 -5.53 -17.61
N THR A 102 0.08 -5.43 -18.15
CA THR A 102 0.33 -4.95 -19.52
C THR A 102 1.13 -5.98 -20.33
N GLY A 103 1.16 -5.84 -21.66
CA GLY A 103 1.80 -6.82 -22.54
C GLY A 103 1.10 -8.20 -22.50
N GLY A 104 -0.22 -8.22 -22.32
CA GLY A 104 -1.01 -9.46 -22.23
C GLY A 104 -0.95 -10.18 -20.88
N ARG A 105 -0.21 -9.63 -19.90
CA ARG A 105 -0.18 -10.13 -18.53
C ARG A 105 -1.44 -9.72 -17.78
N ILE A 106 -1.88 -10.60 -16.89
CA ILE A 106 -3.06 -10.40 -16.05
C ILE A 106 -2.71 -10.94 -14.67
N ILE A 107 -2.83 -10.11 -13.64
CA ILE A 107 -2.73 -10.59 -12.26
C ILE A 107 -3.95 -11.44 -11.94
N LYS A 108 -3.73 -12.56 -11.25
CA LYS A 108 -4.82 -13.32 -10.65
C LYS A 108 -5.15 -12.68 -9.29
N PRO A 109 -6.35 -12.09 -9.09
CA PRO A 109 -6.75 -11.62 -7.78
C PRO A 109 -6.73 -12.78 -6.78
N THR A 110 -5.94 -12.63 -5.73
CA THR A 110 -5.73 -13.66 -4.70
C THR A 110 -6.28 -13.15 -3.38
N LEU A 111 -6.91 -14.03 -2.60
CA LEU A 111 -7.34 -13.69 -1.25
C LEU A 111 -6.08 -13.52 -0.39
N CYS A 112 -5.71 -12.27 -0.14
CA CYS A 112 -4.59 -11.92 0.73
C CYS A 112 -5.09 -11.81 2.17
N HIS A 113 -4.23 -12.19 3.13
CA HIS A 113 -4.49 -12.03 4.55
C HIS A 113 -4.51 -10.55 4.96
N GLY A 114 -3.64 -9.73 4.35
CA GLY A 114 -3.60 -8.27 4.50
C GLY A 114 -2.92 -7.74 5.76
N ASP A 115 -2.73 -8.60 6.76
CA ASP A 115 -1.93 -8.33 7.98
C ASP A 115 -1.07 -9.54 8.37
N LEU A 116 -0.39 -10.15 7.39
CA LEU A 116 0.39 -11.38 7.63
C LEU A 116 1.80 -11.05 8.16
N TRP A 117 2.03 -11.31 9.44
CA TRP A 117 3.34 -11.20 10.09
C TRP A 117 3.47 -12.27 11.18
N ASP A 118 4.66 -12.46 11.75
CA ASP A 118 4.96 -13.53 12.70
C ASP A 118 4.10 -13.50 13.98
N GLY A 119 3.62 -12.32 14.40
CA GLY A 119 2.66 -12.21 15.51
C GLY A 119 1.29 -12.82 15.21
N ASN A 120 0.90 -12.88 13.93
CA ASN A 120 -0.39 -13.40 13.45
C ASN A 120 -0.28 -14.85 12.93
N ILE A 121 0.86 -15.51 13.16
CA ILE A 121 1.11 -16.89 12.74
C ILE A 121 1.40 -17.74 13.98
N GLN A 122 0.70 -18.85 14.14
CA GLN A 122 1.08 -19.89 15.10
C GLN A 122 1.14 -21.24 14.42
N ILE A 123 1.88 -22.18 15.02
CA ILE A 123 1.91 -23.56 14.59
C ILE A 123 1.06 -24.38 15.56
N ASP A 124 0.05 -25.04 15.03
CA ASP A 124 -0.78 -25.95 15.80
C ASP A 124 0.07 -27.07 16.41
N VAL A 125 -0.10 -27.33 17.72
CA VAL A 125 0.77 -28.25 18.45
C VAL A 125 0.57 -29.70 17.98
N GLU A 126 -0.64 -30.08 17.58
CA GLU A 126 -0.98 -31.45 17.21
C GLU A 126 -0.72 -31.72 15.73
N THR A 127 -1.27 -30.89 14.85
CA THR A 127 -1.25 -31.07 13.39
C THR A 127 0.01 -30.52 12.73
N LYS A 128 0.77 -29.68 13.44
CA LYS A 128 1.94 -28.95 12.91
C LYS A 128 1.62 -28.05 11.72
N GLN A 129 0.34 -27.72 11.50
CA GLN A 129 -0.08 -26.81 10.44
C GLN A 129 -0.04 -25.36 10.92
N PRO A 130 0.20 -24.39 10.03
CA PRO A 130 0.09 -22.99 10.37
C PRO A 130 -1.38 -22.60 10.60
N ILE A 131 -1.61 -21.78 11.63
CA ILE A 131 -2.86 -21.10 11.91
C ILE A 131 -2.60 -19.60 11.76
N LEU A 132 -3.48 -18.91 11.02
CA LEU A 132 -3.42 -17.47 10.76
C LEU A 132 -4.51 -16.75 11.57
N PHE A 133 -4.18 -15.60 12.15
CA PHE A 133 -5.07 -14.79 13.00
C PHE A 133 -5.17 -13.34 12.52
N ASP A 134 -6.20 -12.61 12.98
CA ASP A 134 -6.34 -11.16 12.81
C ASP A 134 -6.25 -10.68 11.35
N SER A 135 -6.90 -11.41 10.46
CA SER A 135 -6.89 -11.11 9.03
C SER A 135 -7.60 -9.79 8.70
N CYS A 136 -6.97 -9.00 7.84
CA CYS A 136 -7.54 -7.83 7.18
C CYS A 136 -7.78 -8.14 5.68
N CYS A 137 -8.49 -9.24 5.42
CA CYS A 137 -8.56 -9.86 4.09
C CYS A 137 -9.09 -8.95 2.99
N PHE A 138 -8.47 -9.05 1.81
CA PHE A 138 -8.97 -8.45 0.57
C PHE A 138 -8.47 -9.27 -0.64
N TYR A 139 -9.05 -9.03 -1.82
CA TYR A 139 -8.51 -9.59 -3.06
C TYR A 139 -7.48 -8.65 -3.67
N GLY A 140 -6.25 -9.14 -3.86
CA GLY A 140 -5.14 -8.32 -4.35
C GLY A 140 -4.06 -9.14 -5.04
N HIS A 141 -2.89 -8.51 -5.18
CA HIS A 141 -1.68 -9.19 -5.66
C HIS A 141 -1.11 -10.05 -4.53
N ASN A 142 -0.87 -11.33 -4.82
CA ASN A 142 -0.42 -12.35 -3.85
C ASN A 142 0.90 -11.97 -3.15
N GLU A 143 1.81 -11.28 -3.84
CA GLU A 143 3.09 -10.86 -3.27
C GLU A 143 2.96 -9.80 -2.16
N MET A 144 1.79 -9.16 -2.01
CA MET A 144 1.55 -8.14 -0.99
C MET A 144 1.68 -8.70 0.44
N ASP A 145 1.26 -9.95 0.67
CA ASP A 145 1.33 -10.57 2.01
C ASP A 145 2.77 -10.80 2.51
N LEU A 146 3.78 -10.57 1.65
CA LEU A 146 5.20 -10.63 2.02
C LEU A 146 5.71 -9.33 2.67
N GLN A 147 4.88 -8.28 2.78
CA GLN A 147 5.27 -6.94 3.24
C GLN A 147 5.87 -6.87 4.66
N CYS A 148 5.60 -7.88 5.50
CA CYS A 148 6.08 -7.98 6.88
C CYS A 148 7.09 -9.13 7.05
N MET A 149 7.93 -9.35 6.04
CA MET A 149 8.94 -10.41 6.03
C MET A 149 10.27 -9.85 5.50
N GLY A 150 11.38 -10.46 5.89
CA GLY A 150 12.72 -10.10 5.41
C GLY A 150 13.43 -8.99 6.20
N ASP A 151 12.69 -8.14 6.90
CA ASP A 151 13.26 -7.14 7.83
C ASP A 151 13.63 -7.82 9.18
N PRO A 152 14.78 -7.47 9.80
CA PRO A 152 15.20 -8.05 11.09
C PRO A 152 14.22 -7.90 12.25
N ARG A 153 13.20 -7.04 12.13
CA ARG A 153 12.11 -6.91 13.13
C ARG A 153 11.14 -8.08 13.12
N TYR A 154 11.09 -8.87 12.05
CA TYR A 154 10.20 -10.00 11.88
C TYR A 154 10.94 -11.32 12.01
N ALA A 155 10.28 -12.34 12.57
CA ALA A 155 10.87 -13.68 12.68
C ALA A 155 11.04 -14.36 11.30
N LEU A 156 10.22 -14.00 10.31
CA LEU A 156 10.30 -14.53 8.95
C LEU A 156 11.33 -13.74 8.14
N SER A 157 12.45 -14.39 7.83
CA SER A 157 13.60 -13.80 7.13
C SER A 157 13.40 -13.75 5.61
N MET A 158 14.41 -13.24 4.89
CA MET A 158 14.46 -13.29 3.42
C MET A 158 14.40 -14.72 2.86
N GLU A 159 14.82 -15.72 3.64
CA GLU A 159 14.72 -17.13 3.22
C GLU A 159 13.26 -17.55 3.00
N PHE A 160 12.31 -17.02 3.79
CA PHE A 160 10.89 -17.29 3.59
C PHE A 160 10.38 -16.69 2.27
N ILE A 161 10.85 -15.48 1.92
CA ILE A 161 10.50 -14.81 0.67
C ILE A 161 11.07 -15.58 -0.53
N ASP A 162 12.31 -16.07 -0.41
CA ASP A 162 12.94 -16.89 -1.44
C ASP A 162 12.21 -18.23 -1.62
N MET A 163 11.80 -18.88 -0.53
CA MET A 163 10.97 -20.07 -0.56
C MET A 163 9.62 -19.80 -1.23
N TYR A 164 8.94 -18.71 -0.88
CA TYR A 164 7.68 -18.31 -1.53
C TYR A 164 7.88 -18.15 -3.04
N LYS A 165 8.93 -17.43 -3.45
CA LYS A 165 9.25 -17.24 -4.87
C LYS A 165 9.46 -18.58 -5.60
N ASN A 166 10.11 -19.56 -4.96
CA ASN A 166 10.38 -20.86 -5.56
C ASN A 166 9.13 -21.77 -5.63
N GLU A 167 8.31 -21.76 -4.60
CA GLU A 167 7.14 -22.66 -4.48
C GLU A 167 5.89 -22.10 -5.17
N VAL A 168 5.63 -20.80 -5.03
CA VAL A 168 4.45 -20.13 -5.60
C VAL A 168 4.75 -19.51 -6.97
N GLY A 169 5.99 -19.06 -7.18
CA GLY A 169 6.40 -18.32 -8.37
C GLY A 169 6.32 -16.80 -8.18
N ALA A 170 7.20 -16.09 -8.87
CA ALA A 170 7.13 -14.63 -8.99
C ALA A 170 6.17 -14.23 -10.13
N SER A 171 5.40 -13.16 -9.93
CA SER A 171 4.61 -12.55 -11.00
C SER A 171 5.51 -11.91 -12.05
N GLU A 172 5.13 -11.96 -13.32
CA GLU A 172 5.89 -11.35 -14.41
C GLU A 172 5.77 -9.81 -14.41
N PRO A 173 6.89 -9.04 -14.49
CA PRO A 173 8.25 -9.48 -14.75
C PRO A 173 8.89 -10.01 -13.46
N GLN A 174 9.50 -11.19 -13.51
CA GLN A 174 10.06 -11.83 -12.31
C GLN A 174 11.28 -11.10 -11.74
N GLU A 175 11.99 -10.33 -12.56
CA GLU A 175 13.13 -9.49 -12.15
C GLU A 175 12.73 -8.37 -11.19
N ASP A 176 11.45 -7.96 -11.22
CA ASP A 176 10.89 -6.92 -10.37
C ASP A 176 10.37 -7.47 -9.02
N PHE A 177 10.38 -8.79 -8.79
CA PHE A 177 9.80 -9.42 -7.60
C PHE A 177 10.28 -8.80 -6.27
N TYR A 178 11.59 -8.67 -6.08
CA TYR A 178 12.13 -8.11 -4.84
C TYR A 178 11.90 -6.60 -4.73
N ASP A 179 11.84 -5.89 -5.86
CA ASP A 179 11.50 -4.47 -5.85
C ASP A 179 10.02 -4.25 -5.49
N ARG A 180 9.13 -5.16 -5.88
CA ARG A 180 7.73 -5.18 -5.44
C ARG A 180 7.61 -5.52 -3.95
N HIS A 181 8.39 -6.48 -3.45
CA HIS A 181 8.49 -6.74 -2.01
C HIS A 181 8.91 -5.47 -1.23
N ASP A 182 9.95 -4.78 -1.69
CA ASP A 182 10.39 -3.51 -1.10
C ASP A 182 9.28 -2.44 -1.12
N LEU A 183 8.56 -2.32 -2.24
CA LEU A 183 7.42 -1.42 -2.38
C LEU A 183 6.33 -1.71 -1.35
N TYR A 184 5.95 -2.99 -1.18
CA TYR A 184 4.95 -3.37 -0.18
C TYR A 184 5.47 -3.17 1.25
N ALA A 185 6.74 -3.46 1.52
CA ALA A 185 7.38 -3.21 2.81
C ALA A 185 7.45 -1.70 3.14
N ILE A 186 7.68 -0.82 2.16
CA ILE A 186 7.63 0.64 2.34
C ILE A 186 6.24 1.08 2.84
N ARG A 187 5.16 0.58 2.21
CA ARG A 187 3.79 0.87 2.65
C ARG A 187 3.57 0.44 4.08
N ASN A 188 3.98 -0.78 4.44
CA ASN A 188 3.87 -1.29 5.79
C ASN A 188 4.69 -0.46 6.81
N ASN A 189 5.91 -0.07 6.47
CA ASN A 189 6.76 0.77 7.31
C ASN A 189 6.13 2.14 7.60
N ILE A 190 5.54 2.79 6.60
CA ILE A 190 4.84 4.07 6.79
C ILE A 190 3.64 3.89 7.71
N CYS A 191 2.81 2.86 7.50
CA CYS A 191 1.65 2.58 8.35
C CYS A 191 2.05 2.28 9.80
N THR A 192 3.00 1.36 10.00
CA THR A 192 3.53 0.99 11.32
C THR A 192 4.11 2.20 12.03
N ALA A 193 4.88 3.02 11.31
CA ALA A 193 5.38 4.26 11.85
C ALA A 193 4.19 5.16 12.27
N GLY A 194 3.21 5.41 11.41
CA GLY A 194 2.06 6.27 11.73
C GLY A 194 1.24 5.82 12.95
N MET A 195 1.15 4.51 13.22
CA MET A 195 0.36 3.96 14.32
C MET A 195 1.09 3.97 15.67
N TRP A 196 2.42 3.89 15.66
CA TRP A 196 3.21 3.61 16.87
C TRP A 196 4.45 4.51 16.96
N PRO A 197 4.51 5.44 17.95
CA PRO A 197 5.63 6.37 18.13
C PRO A 197 7.02 5.73 18.18
N GLN A 198 7.15 4.56 18.82
CA GLN A 198 8.41 3.83 18.94
C GLN A 198 8.99 3.37 17.59
N TRP A 199 8.14 3.26 16.56
CA TRP A 199 8.53 2.84 15.23
C TRP A 199 8.76 4.03 14.27
N ALA A 200 8.87 5.26 14.78
CA ALA A 200 9.26 6.43 13.98
C ALA A 200 10.53 6.25 13.12
N PRO A 201 11.59 5.54 13.56
CA PRO A 201 12.77 5.30 12.73
C PRO A 201 12.48 4.60 11.39
N LEU A 202 11.36 3.90 11.25
CA LEU A 202 10.98 3.25 10.00
C LEU A 202 10.71 4.22 8.86
N LEU A 203 10.39 5.49 9.15
CA LEU A 203 10.29 6.52 8.12
C LEU A 203 11.63 6.72 7.41
N GLN A 204 12.75 6.62 8.13
CA GLN A 204 14.08 6.71 7.52
C GLN A 204 14.37 5.46 6.66
N THR A 205 14.00 4.27 7.13
CA THR A 205 14.09 3.04 6.33
C THR A 205 13.27 3.14 5.04
N ALA A 206 12.03 3.64 5.13
CA ALA A 206 11.16 3.86 3.98
C ALA A 206 11.78 4.86 2.99
N LYS A 207 12.28 6.01 3.46
CA LYS A 207 12.95 7.01 2.62
C LYS A 207 14.19 6.45 1.92
N GLN A 208 15.00 5.64 2.60
CA GLN A 208 16.17 4.98 2.00
C GLN A 208 15.77 3.97 0.91
N ALA A 209 14.75 3.15 1.18
CA ALA A 209 14.23 2.21 0.20
C ALA A 209 13.65 2.93 -1.04
N MET A 210 12.88 4.00 -0.85
CA MET A 210 12.37 4.84 -1.95
C MET A 210 13.50 5.40 -2.81
N ARG A 211 14.56 5.95 -2.19
CA ARG A 211 15.74 6.47 -2.91
C ARG A 211 16.46 5.39 -3.71
N ARG A 212 16.64 4.20 -3.12
CA ARG A 212 17.26 3.06 -3.82
C ARG A 212 16.45 2.66 -5.04
N LEU A 213 15.13 2.52 -4.91
CA LEU A 213 14.27 2.15 -6.02
C LEU A 213 14.19 3.26 -7.09
N LEU A 214 14.20 4.54 -6.70
CA LEU A 214 14.31 5.67 -7.63
C LEU A 214 15.64 5.66 -8.40
N ALA A 215 16.75 5.33 -7.74
CA ALA A 215 18.05 5.20 -8.38
C ALA A 215 18.13 4.00 -9.33
N LYS A 216 17.44 2.89 -9.00
CA LYS A 216 17.35 1.70 -9.85
C LYS A 216 16.43 1.91 -11.06
N HIS A 217 15.34 2.67 -10.90
CA HIS A 217 14.32 2.93 -11.92
C HIS A 217 14.19 4.43 -12.26
N PRO A 218 15.26 5.10 -12.72
CA PRO A 218 15.29 6.57 -12.85
C PRO A 218 14.33 7.12 -13.92
N GLN A 219 14.05 6.29 -14.94
CA GLN A 219 13.13 6.60 -16.04
C GLN A 219 11.68 6.20 -15.72
N GLY A 220 11.41 5.64 -14.54
CA GLY A 220 10.08 5.15 -14.19
C GLY A 220 9.54 4.18 -15.24
N LEU A 221 8.25 4.27 -15.53
CA LEU A 221 7.57 3.40 -16.50
C LEU A 221 8.14 3.54 -17.92
N ASP A 222 8.56 4.74 -18.33
CA ASP A 222 9.05 4.98 -19.70
C ASP A 222 10.32 4.19 -20.03
N GLY A 223 11.08 3.79 -19.01
CA GLY A 223 12.25 2.94 -19.14
C GLY A 223 11.95 1.43 -19.16
N PHE A 224 10.69 1.02 -18.98
CA PHE A 224 10.30 -0.38 -19.05
C PHE A 224 10.20 -0.85 -20.49
N GLN A 225 11.04 -1.81 -20.88
CA GLN A 225 10.92 -2.49 -22.17
C GLN A 225 10.21 -3.82 -21.93
N ALA A 226 8.98 -3.94 -22.45
CA ALA A 226 8.27 -5.21 -22.45
C ALA A 226 8.95 -6.15 -23.45
N GLU A 227 9.38 -7.33 -23.00
CA GLU A 227 9.71 -8.46 -23.88
C GLU A 227 8.46 -9.05 -24.53
#